data_AF-A0A1I1S600-F1
#
_entry.id   AF-A0A1I1S600-F1
#
_cell.length_a   1.000
_cell.length_b   1.000
_cell.length_c   1.000
_cell.angle_alpha   90.00
_cell.angle_beta   90.00
_cell.angle_gamma   90.00
#
_symmetry.space_group_name_H-M   'P 1'
#
loop_
_entity.id
_entity.type
_entity.pdbx_description
1 polymer ?
#
loop_
_entity_poly.entity_id
_entity_poly.type
_entity_poly.pdbx_seq_one_letter_code
_entity_poly.pdbx_strand_id
1 'polypeptide(L)'
;MIRETKKFLLPADIPEILRKYGDLFCNYTQLAPKDSIYGNYKRTNHKLSVLFPLIKHPVHGKTGLHAIEKYEDGFVIEYHYQWKIIIPKKGKLYNHISAWENEPHDESWTPREYKIKSEPHHHHHVPGDKGKRKENWDILTLDDAFSFVAHYIRSGEEYQP
;
A
#
# COMPACT_ATOMS: atom_id res chain seq x y z
N MET A 1 25.60 -3.23 21.59
CA MET A 1 25.14 -2.69 20.30
C MET A 1 24.89 -3.86 19.37
N ILE A 2 23.62 -4.24 19.20
CA ILE A 2 23.24 -5.24 18.21
C ILE A 2 23.34 -4.54 16.87
N ARG A 3 24.19 -5.03 15.97
CA ARG A 3 24.18 -4.57 14.57
C ARG A 3 22.82 -5.02 14.01
N GLU A 4 21.89 -4.08 13.84
CA GLU A 4 20.66 -4.34 13.09
C GLU A 4 21.08 -4.82 11.70
N THR A 5 20.84 -6.11 11.44
CA THR A 5 21.00 -6.69 10.11
C THR A 5 20.05 -5.97 9.18
N LYS A 6 20.61 -5.17 8.27
CA LYS A 6 19.88 -4.52 7.18
C LYS A 6 18.98 -5.56 6.51
N LYS A 7 17.66 -5.42 6.68
CA LYS A 7 16.69 -6.38 6.15
C LYS A 7 16.56 -6.12 4.65
N PHE A 8 17.08 -7.04 3.83
CA PHE A 8 16.92 -6.95 2.39
C PHE A 8 15.49 -7.34 2.02
N LEU A 9 14.76 -6.40 1.42
CA LEU A 9 13.40 -6.63 0.93
C LEU A 9 13.47 -7.13 -0.51
N LEU A 10 12.76 -8.22 -0.80
CA LEU A 10 12.66 -8.78 -2.14
C LEU A 10 11.42 -8.24 -2.86
N PRO A 11 11.47 -8.10 -4.20
CA PRO A 11 10.32 -7.71 -5.00
C PRO A 11 9.11 -8.63 -4.77
N ALA A 12 7.90 -8.07 -4.79
CA ALA A 12 6.70 -8.87 -4.60
C ALA A 12 6.55 -10.02 -5.61
N ASP A 13 6.17 -11.20 -5.12
CA ASP A 13 5.76 -12.35 -5.93
C ASP A 13 4.27 -12.22 -6.29
N ILE A 14 3.99 -11.59 -7.43
CA ILE A 14 2.62 -11.34 -7.87
C ILE A 14 1.82 -12.63 -8.09
N PRO A 15 2.35 -13.68 -8.77
CA PRO A 15 1.67 -14.97 -8.82
C PRO A 15 1.25 -15.50 -7.45
N GLU A 16 2.13 -15.44 -6.45
CA GLU A 16 1.83 -15.90 -5.09
C GLU A 16 0.76 -15.03 -4.41
N ILE A 17 0.85 -13.70 -4.53
CA ILE A 17 -0.17 -12.77 -4.04
C ILE A 17 -1.55 -13.09 -4.66
N LEU A 18 -1.58 -13.29 -5.98
CA LEU A 18 -2.82 -13.61 -6.69
C LEU A 18 -3.41 -14.96 -6.25
N ARG A 19 -2.55 -15.93 -5.94
CA ARG A 19 -2.95 -17.25 -5.44
C ARG A 19 -3.48 -17.18 -4.00
N LYS A 20 -2.81 -16.43 -3.12
CA LYS A 20 -3.12 -16.35 -1.67
C LYS A 20 -4.32 -15.45 -1.36
N TYR A 21 -4.52 -14.38 -2.12
CA TYR A 21 -5.57 -13.37 -1.88
C TYR A 21 -6.57 -13.26 -3.02
N GLY A 22 -6.63 -14.26 -3.90
CA GLY A 22 -7.51 -14.29 -5.08
C GLY A 22 -8.97 -14.01 -4.75
N ASP A 23 -9.42 -14.46 -3.58
CA ASP A 23 -10.78 -14.25 -3.03
C ASP A 23 -11.11 -12.78 -2.76
N LEU A 24 -10.10 -11.93 -2.55
CA LEU A 24 -10.29 -10.52 -2.22
C LEU A 24 -10.51 -9.65 -3.44
N PHE A 25 -10.21 -10.11 -4.66
CA PHE A 25 -10.21 -9.24 -5.84
C PHE A 25 -11.58 -9.11 -6.48
N CYS A 26 -11.87 -7.93 -7.02
CA CYS A 26 -13.11 -7.68 -7.75
C CYS A 26 -12.87 -6.80 -8.96
N ASN A 27 -13.34 -7.23 -10.13
CA ASN A 27 -13.29 -6.40 -11.33
C ASN A 27 -14.52 -5.49 -11.39
N TYR A 28 -14.32 -4.19 -11.22
CA TYR A 28 -15.37 -3.19 -11.35
C TYR A 28 -15.39 -2.62 -12.77
N THR A 29 -16.51 -2.73 -13.47
CA THR A 29 -16.68 -2.20 -14.84
C THR A 29 -16.43 -0.69 -14.98
N GLN A 30 -16.53 0.06 -13.88
CA GLN A 30 -16.25 1.50 -13.84
C GLN A 30 -14.75 1.83 -13.84
N LEU A 31 -13.90 0.86 -13.50
CA LEU A 31 -12.47 0.93 -13.70
C LEU A 31 -12.26 0.41 -15.12
N ALA A 32 -12.03 1.31 -16.07
CA ALA A 32 -11.87 0.95 -17.48
C ALA A 32 -10.83 -0.19 -17.65
N PRO A 33 -10.77 -0.88 -18.81
CA PRO A 33 -9.81 -1.97 -19.04
C PRO A 33 -8.35 -1.62 -18.75
N LYS A 34 -8.01 -0.33 -18.79
CA LYS A 34 -6.69 0.21 -18.41
C LYS A 34 -6.35 0.02 -16.93
N ASP A 35 -7.33 -0.02 -16.03
CA ASP A 35 -7.15 -0.10 -14.56
C ASP A 35 -7.57 -1.45 -13.95
N SER A 36 -7.82 -2.43 -14.80
CA SER A 36 -7.95 -3.83 -14.42
C SER A 36 -6.65 -4.30 -13.71
N ILE A 37 -6.74 -5.22 -12.74
CA ILE A 37 -5.56 -5.97 -12.25
C ILE A 37 -4.76 -6.59 -13.41
N TYR A 38 -5.44 -6.86 -14.53
CA TYR A 38 -4.86 -7.39 -15.77
C TYR A 38 -4.43 -6.29 -16.78
N GLY A 39 -4.74 -5.02 -16.51
CA GLY A 39 -4.61 -3.90 -17.47
C GLY A 39 -3.52 -2.87 -17.17
N ASN A 40 -3.10 -2.71 -15.91
CA ASN A 40 -2.12 -1.69 -15.49
C ASN A 40 -0.93 -2.23 -14.68
N TYR A 41 -0.65 -3.54 -14.74
CA TYR A 41 0.58 -4.09 -14.16
C TYR A 41 1.79 -3.64 -14.98
N LYS A 42 2.48 -2.59 -14.52
CA LYS A 42 3.78 -2.18 -15.06
C LYS A 42 4.87 -2.64 -14.10
N ARG A 43 5.40 -3.85 -14.31
CA ARG A 43 6.66 -4.28 -13.72
C ARG A 43 7.78 -4.11 -14.72
N THR A 44 8.81 -3.40 -14.30
CA THR A 44 10.10 -3.28 -14.98
C THR A 44 11.18 -3.79 -14.04
N ASN A 45 12.42 -3.88 -14.51
CA ASN A 45 13.55 -4.22 -13.66
C ASN A 45 13.81 -3.18 -12.55
N HIS A 46 13.15 -2.02 -12.59
CA HIS A 46 13.36 -0.91 -11.67
C HIS A 46 12.14 -0.54 -10.83
N LYS A 47 10.95 -1.02 -11.20
CA LYS A 47 9.71 -0.55 -10.59
C LYS A 47 8.56 -1.53 -10.75
N LEU A 48 7.75 -1.66 -9.71
CA LEU A 48 6.37 -2.13 -9.74
C LEU A 48 5.42 -0.94 -9.52
N SER A 49 4.32 -0.92 -10.26
CA SER A 49 3.16 -0.06 -9.99
C SER A 49 1.92 -0.83 -10.38
N VAL A 50 1.04 -1.09 -9.43
CA VAL A 50 -0.16 -1.89 -9.66
C VAL A 50 -1.27 -1.49 -8.68
N LEU A 51 -2.50 -1.40 -9.19
CA LEU A 51 -3.69 -1.28 -8.36
C LEU A 51 -4.40 -2.63 -8.33
N PHE A 52 -4.70 -3.11 -7.12
CA PHE A 52 -5.53 -4.28 -6.89
C PHE A 52 -6.92 -3.86 -6.40
N PRO A 53 -7.92 -3.75 -7.29
CA PRO A 53 -9.31 -3.63 -6.91
C PRO A 53 -9.77 -4.78 -6.00
N LEU A 54 -10.32 -4.43 -4.83
CA LEU A 54 -10.79 -5.38 -3.83
C LEU A 54 -12.32 -5.49 -3.87
N ILE A 55 -12.86 -6.59 -3.34
CA ILE A 55 -14.29 -6.75 -3.11
C ILE A 55 -14.82 -5.59 -2.25
N LYS A 56 -16.12 -5.32 -2.40
CA LYS A 56 -16.74 -4.17 -1.77
C LYS A 56 -16.77 -4.37 -0.26
N HIS A 57 -16.09 -3.48 0.46
CA HIS A 57 -16.16 -3.40 1.90
C HIS A 57 -17.51 -2.79 2.33
N PRO A 58 -18.18 -3.30 3.39
CA PRO A 58 -19.49 -2.80 3.83
C PRO A 58 -19.44 -1.33 4.25
N VAL A 59 -18.39 -0.92 4.97
CA VAL A 59 -18.18 0.47 5.43
C VAL A 59 -17.50 1.33 4.36
N HIS A 60 -16.28 0.97 3.95
CA HIS A 60 -15.45 1.77 3.04
C HIS A 60 -15.85 1.70 1.55
N GLY A 61 -16.79 0.82 1.19
CA GLY A 61 -17.27 0.69 -0.18
C GLY A 61 -16.27 0.02 -1.12
N LYS A 62 -16.15 0.54 -2.35
CA LYS A 62 -15.24 -0.02 -3.36
C LYS A 62 -13.82 0.45 -3.09
N THR A 63 -13.00 -0.44 -2.56
CA THR A 63 -11.61 -0.14 -2.19
C THR A 63 -10.62 -0.89 -3.07
N GLY A 64 -9.35 -0.51 -2.99
CA GLY A 64 -8.25 -1.16 -3.67
C GLY A 64 -6.94 -0.95 -2.93
N LEU A 65 -6.01 -1.88 -3.10
CA LEU A 65 -4.64 -1.77 -2.62
C LEU A 65 -3.74 -1.33 -3.78
N HIS A 66 -3.14 -0.15 -3.68
CA HIS A 66 -2.21 0.38 -4.67
C HIS A 66 -0.78 0.15 -4.18
N ALA A 67 -0.01 -0.63 -4.93
CA ALA A 67 1.35 -0.96 -4.60
C ALA A 67 2.33 -0.32 -5.58
N ILE A 68 3.35 0.32 -5.03
CA ILE A 68 4.52 0.80 -5.75
C ILE A 68 5.75 0.24 -5.04
N GLU A 69 6.68 -0.31 -5.82
CA GLU A 69 8.03 -0.67 -5.34
C GLU A 69 9.06 -0.09 -6.32
N LYS A 70 10.19 0.41 -5.82
CA LYS A 70 11.37 0.74 -6.62
C LYS A 70 12.49 -0.25 -6.32
N TYR A 71 13.24 -0.62 -7.36
CA TYR A 71 14.25 -1.68 -7.29
C TYR A 71 15.65 -1.17 -7.61
N GLU A 72 16.63 -1.66 -6.86
CA GLU A 72 18.06 -1.52 -7.12
C GLU A 72 18.74 -2.86 -6.82
N ASP A 73 19.58 -3.35 -7.72
CA ASP A 73 20.27 -4.65 -7.61
C ASP A 73 19.37 -5.85 -7.27
N GLY A 74 18.11 -5.82 -7.71
CA GLY A 74 17.13 -6.88 -7.46
C GLY A 74 16.46 -6.82 -6.09
N PHE A 75 16.70 -5.77 -5.30
CA PHE A 75 16.08 -5.53 -3.99
C PHE A 75 15.13 -4.34 -4.03
N VAL A 76 14.13 -4.35 -3.15
CA VAL A 76 13.25 -3.20 -2.91
C VAL A 76 13.99 -2.18 -2.07
N ILE A 77 14.23 -1.00 -2.65
CA ILE A 77 14.82 0.14 -1.92
C ILE A 77 13.75 1.06 -1.37
N GLU A 78 12.62 1.17 -2.08
CA GLU A 78 11.48 1.97 -1.66
C GLU A 78 10.19 1.23 -1.97
N TYR A 79 9.20 1.39 -1.10
CA TYR A 79 7.85 0.91 -1.33
C TYR A 79 6.81 1.91 -0.83
N HIS A 80 5.62 1.82 -1.43
CA HIS A 80 4.41 2.51 -1.01
C HIS A 80 3.23 1.59 -1.25
N TYR A 81 2.60 1.12 -0.17
CA TYR A 81 1.38 0.32 -0.21
C TYR A 81 0.22 1.12 0.36
N GLN A 82 -0.79 1.43 -0.46
CA GLN A 82 -1.90 2.29 -0.07
C GLN A 82 -3.24 1.60 -0.25
N TRP A 83 -3.96 1.39 0.85
CA TRP A 83 -5.35 1.01 0.83
C TRP A 83 -6.24 2.25 0.71
N LYS A 84 -7.05 2.31 -0.34
CA LYS A 84 -7.88 3.48 -0.67
C LYS A 84 -9.22 3.12 -1.28
N ILE A 85 -10.16 4.04 -1.18
CA ILE A 85 -11.40 4.05 -1.96
C ILE A 85 -11.06 4.37 -3.42
N ILE A 86 -11.39 3.47 -4.34
CA ILE A 86 -11.02 3.61 -5.76
C ILE A 86 -12.12 4.24 -6.62
N ILE A 87 -13.37 4.21 -6.15
CA ILE A 87 -14.50 4.92 -6.77
C ILE A 87 -15.16 5.78 -5.68
N PRO A 88 -14.59 6.95 -5.38
CA PRO A 88 -15.07 7.78 -4.28
C PRO A 88 -16.37 8.49 -4.68
N LYS A 89 -17.36 8.48 -3.78
CA LYS A 89 -18.63 9.22 -3.97
C LYS A 89 -18.51 10.72 -3.68
N LYS A 90 -17.47 11.11 -2.93
CA LYS A 90 -17.10 12.49 -2.57
C LYS A 90 -15.68 12.77 -3.06
N GLY A 91 -15.22 14.03 -3.06
CA GLY A 91 -13.95 14.45 -3.70
C GLY A 91 -12.71 13.61 -3.34
N LYS A 92 -11.68 13.68 -4.21
CA LYS A 92 -10.45 12.85 -4.15
C LYS A 92 -9.69 12.87 -2.82
N LEU A 93 -9.88 13.90 -1.99
CA LEU A 93 -9.17 14.07 -0.71
C LEU A 93 -9.50 12.95 0.30
N TYR A 94 -10.71 12.39 0.23
CA TYR A 94 -11.22 11.43 1.24
C TYR A 94 -11.07 9.97 0.82
N ASN A 95 -10.18 9.67 -0.12
CA ASN A 95 -10.03 8.30 -0.59
C ASN A 95 -9.07 7.46 0.26
N HIS A 96 -8.23 8.09 1.09
CA HIS A 96 -7.25 7.40 1.91
C HIS A 96 -7.91 6.59 3.02
N ILE A 97 -7.47 5.35 3.23
CA ILE A 97 -7.85 4.54 4.38
C ILE A 97 -6.60 4.27 5.23
N SER A 98 -5.59 3.64 4.63
CA SER A 98 -4.32 3.33 5.29
C SER A 98 -3.19 3.27 4.27
N ALA A 99 -1.95 3.61 4.65
CA ALA A 99 -0.79 3.40 3.78
C ALA A 99 0.51 3.18 4.54
N TRP A 100 1.41 2.38 3.96
CA TRP A 100 2.73 2.03 4.51
C TRP A 100 3.79 2.34 3.47
N GLU A 101 4.84 3.05 3.87
CA GLU A 101 5.95 3.42 3.00
C GLU A 101 7.26 3.53 3.80
N ASN A 102 8.39 3.53 3.09
CA ASN A 102 9.72 3.74 3.66
C ASN A 102 10.49 4.87 2.95
N GLU A 103 9.81 5.71 2.16
CA GLU A 103 10.43 6.85 1.50
C GLU A 103 10.92 7.87 2.54
N PRO A 104 12.22 8.22 2.57
CA PRO A 104 12.72 9.21 3.49
C PRO A 104 12.15 10.60 3.15
N HIS A 105 11.90 11.38 4.20
CA HIS A 105 11.50 12.78 4.08
C HIS A 105 12.55 13.67 4.74
N ASP A 106 13.77 13.67 4.21
CA ASP A 106 14.92 14.35 4.82
C ASP A 106 15.32 15.66 4.13
N GLU A 107 14.65 16.00 3.03
CA GLU A 107 14.83 17.24 2.29
C GLU A 107 14.90 18.48 3.20
N SER A 108 15.79 19.42 2.85
CA SER A 108 16.07 20.61 3.67
C SER A 108 14.81 21.44 3.96
N TRP A 109 13.88 21.50 3.00
CA TRP A 109 12.62 22.23 3.05
C TRP A 109 11.46 21.45 3.70
N THR A 110 11.63 20.17 4.03
CA THR A 110 10.58 19.39 4.71
C THR A 110 10.36 19.94 6.13
N PRO A 111 9.12 20.29 6.54
CA PRO A 111 8.85 20.71 7.91
C PRO A 111 9.27 19.64 8.92
N ARG A 112 9.77 20.07 10.09
CA ARG A 112 10.44 19.17 11.05
C ARG A 112 9.53 18.02 11.51
N GLU A 113 8.25 18.29 11.66
CA GLU A 113 7.22 17.32 12.03
C GLU A 113 6.95 16.23 10.97
N TYR A 114 7.36 16.46 9.72
CA TYR A 114 7.25 15.49 8.63
C TYR A 114 8.58 14.83 8.27
N LYS A 115 9.69 15.23 8.92
CA LYS A 115 10.99 14.64 8.67
C LYS A 115 11.08 13.24 9.24
N ILE A 116 11.34 12.28 8.38
CA ILE A 116 11.42 10.86 8.73
C ILE A 116 12.70 10.30 8.09
N LYS A 117 13.54 9.68 8.92
CA LYS A 117 14.60 8.81 8.42
C LYS A 117 13.93 7.54 7.91
N SER A 118 14.41 6.96 6.81
CA SER A 118 13.81 5.79 6.15
C SER A 118 13.49 4.61 7.09
N GLU A 119 14.06 4.56 8.31
CA GLU A 119 13.64 3.67 9.40
C GLU A 119 13.37 4.46 10.71
N PRO A 120 12.28 4.17 11.44
CA PRO A 120 11.20 3.24 11.06
C PRO A 120 10.41 3.68 9.84
N HIS A 121 9.88 2.69 9.11
CA HIS A 121 8.98 2.92 7.99
C HIS A 121 7.71 3.61 8.51
N HIS A 122 7.02 4.40 7.69
CA HIS A 122 5.91 5.22 8.16
C HIS A 122 4.55 4.70 7.73
N HIS A 123 3.59 4.81 8.66
CA HIS A 123 2.21 4.36 8.51
C HIS A 123 1.23 5.53 8.60
N HIS A 124 0.53 5.79 7.49
CA HIS A 124 -0.59 6.71 7.39
C HIS A 124 -1.87 6.04 7.89
N HIS A 125 -2.10 6.10 9.19
CA HIS A 125 -3.08 5.27 9.87
C HIS A 125 -4.49 5.85 9.90
N VAL A 126 -4.68 7.15 9.63
CA VAL A 126 -6.00 7.81 9.80
C VAL A 126 -6.75 7.90 8.47
N PRO A 127 -7.93 7.26 8.33
CA PRO A 127 -8.77 7.42 7.13
C PRO A 127 -9.08 8.88 6.84
N GLY A 128 -8.95 9.28 5.58
CA GLY A 128 -9.16 10.66 5.13
C GLY A 128 -8.06 11.66 5.49
N ASP A 129 -7.08 11.31 6.34
CA ASP A 129 -5.98 12.19 6.74
C ASP A 129 -4.60 11.53 6.54
N LYS A 130 -3.97 11.85 5.40
CA LYS A 130 -2.61 11.41 5.09
C LYS A 130 -1.53 12.13 5.90
N GLY A 131 -1.85 13.19 6.63
CA GLY A 131 -0.88 13.90 7.46
C GLY A 131 -0.53 13.13 8.73
N LYS A 132 -1.44 12.28 9.23
CA LYS A 132 -1.25 11.52 10.46
C LYS A 132 -0.40 10.28 10.21
N ARG A 133 0.79 10.29 10.79
CA ARG A 133 1.81 9.25 10.63
C ARG A 133 2.16 8.64 11.98
N LYS A 134 2.48 7.35 11.98
CA LYS A 134 3.12 6.65 13.11
C LYS A 134 4.22 5.73 12.57
N GLU A 135 5.12 5.33 13.43
CA GLU A 135 6.16 4.35 13.10
C GLU A 135 5.51 2.99 12.81
N ASN A 136 6.06 2.27 11.84
CA ASN A 136 5.64 0.93 11.46
C ASN A 136 6.87 0.05 11.24
N TRP A 137 6.94 -1.03 12.02
CA TRP A 137 8.01 -2.02 11.96
C TRP A 137 7.55 -3.35 11.34
N ASP A 138 6.24 -3.52 11.15
CA ASP A 138 5.63 -4.83 10.88
C ASP A 138 5.26 -4.99 9.41
N ILE A 139 4.82 -3.93 8.74
CA ILE A 139 4.36 -4.00 7.34
C ILE A 139 5.43 -3.47 6.41
N LEU A 140 6.23 -4.38 5.85
CA LEU A 140 7.41 -4.06 5.04
C LEU A 140 7.30 -4.57 3.60
N THR A 141 6.48 -5.58 3.37
CA THR A 141 6.27 -6.22 2.06
C THR A 141 4.83 -6.05 1.59
N LEU A 142 4.62 -6.24 0.29
CA LEU A 142 3.27 -6.28 -0.27
C LEU A 142 2.41 -7.40 0.36
N ASP A 143 3.01 -8.54 0.74
CA ASP A 143 2.30 -9.63 1.42
C ASP A 143 1.85 -9.24 2.83
N ASP A 144 2.65 -8.46 3.57
CA ASP A 144 2.27 -7.94 4.89
C ASP A 144 1.08 -6.98 4.75
N ALA A 145 1.14 -6.07 3.77
CA ALA A 145 0.07 -5.12 3.50
C ALA A 145 -1.23 -5.84 3.08
N PHE A 146 -1.13 -6.88 2.25
CA PHE A 146 -2.28 -7.71 1.91
C PHE A 146 -2.82 -8.47 3.12
N SER A 147 -1.96 -9.07 3.95
CA SER A 147 -2.36 -9.78 5.16
C SER A 147 -3.17 -8.87 6.09
N PHE A 148 -2.69 -7.63 6.27
CA PHE A 148 -3.39 -6.60 7.05
C PHE A 148 -4.75 -6.25 6.44
N VAL A 149 -4.79 -5.90 5.16
CA VAL A 149 -6.05 -5.49 4.49
C VAL A 149 -7.05 -6.64 4.40
N ALA A 150 -6.57 -7.87 4.20
CA ALA A 150 -7.39 -9.08 4.08
C ALA A 150 -8.25 -9.30 5.33
N HIS A 151 -7.72 -8.99 6.51
CA HIS A 151 -8.47 -9.07 7.76
C HIS A 151 -9.77 -8.25 7.68
N TYR A 152 -9.66 -6.95 7.37
CA TYR A 152 -10.82 -6.04 7.30
C TYR A 152 -11.75 -6.35 6.12
N ILE A 153 -11.20 -6.76 4.98
CA ILE A 153 -12.03 -7.13 3.83
C ILE A 153 -12.87 -8.37 4.11
N ARG A 154 -12.31 -9.37 4.80
CA ARG A 154 -13.00 -10.64 5.13
C ARG A 154 -13.94 -10.50 6.32
N SER A 155 -13.56 -9.77 7.37
CA SER A 155 -14.40 -9.55 8.54
C SER A 155 -15.52 -8.54 8.26
N GLY A 156 -15.28 -7.60 7.34
CA GLY A 156 -16.15 -6.45 7.11
C GLY A 156 -16.07 -5.39 8.21
N GLU A 157 -15.16 -5.56 9.18
CA GLU A 157 -14.97 -4.60 10.26
C GLU A 157 -14.42 -3.28 9.75
N GLU A 158 -14.87 -2.19 10.34
CA GLU A 158 -14.31 -0.88 10.03
C GLU A 158 -12.87 -0.80 10.55
N TYR A 159 -11.95 -0.43 9.66
CA TYR A 159 -10.61 -0.04 10.08
C TYR A 159 -10.65 1.19 10.99
N GLN A 160 -10.22 1.01 12.23
CA GLN A 160 -10.02 2.05 13.24
C GLN A 160 -8.52 2.11 13.62
N PRO A 161 -7.87 3.29 13.55
CA PRO A 161 -6.42 3.48 13.67
C PRO A 161 -5.74 3.12 15.01
#